data_AF-A0A355Q8N0-F1
#
_entry.id   AF-A0A355Q8N0-F1
#
_cell.length_a   1.000
_cell.length_b   1.000
_cell.length_c   1.000
_cell.angle_alpha   90.00
_cell.angle_beta   90.00
_cell.angle_gamma   90.00
#
_symmetry.space_group_name_H-M   'P 1'
#
loop_
_entity.id
_entity.type
_entity.pdbx_description
1 polymer ?
#
loop_
_entity_poly.entity_id
_entity_poly.type
_entity_poly.pdbx_seq_one_letter_code
_entity_poly.pdbx_strand_id
1 'polypeptide(L)' 'MHLSVIIITLNEEKNLPRTLESLRELKQSKLEMEVLVLDSGSTDRT' A
#
# COMPACT_ATOMS: atom_id res chain seq x y z
N MET A 1 8.61 -6.54 -16.24
CA MET A 1 7.90 -7.35 -15.22
C MET A 1 6.95 -6.41 -14.52
N HIS A 2 5.71 -6.85 -14.31
CA HIS A 2 4.66 -6.06 -13.65
C HIS A 2 4.39 -6.65 -12.27
N LEU A 3 4.30 -5.81 -11.25
CA LEU A 3 4.00 -6.22 -9.88
C LEU A 3 2.71 -5.57 -9.40
N SER A 4 1.73 -6.39 -9.05
CA SER A 4 0.50 -5.95 -8.39
C SER A 4 0.62 -6.23 -6.89
N VAL A 5 0.55 -5.17 -6.09
CA VAL A 5 0.58 -5.26 -4.62
C VAL A 5 -0.83 -5.07 -4.09
N ILE A 6 -1.34 -6.05 -3.35
CA ILE A 6 -2.65 -5.98 -2.69
C ILE A 6 -2.42 -5.80 -1.19
N ILE A 7 -3.00 -4.74 -0.63
CA ILE A 7 -2.96 -4.44 0.80
C ILE A 7 -4.40 -4.49 1.32
N ILE A 8 -4.68 -5.41 2.22
CA ILE A 8 -5.96 -5.44 2.95
C ILE A 8 -5.73 -4.73 4.28
N THR A 9 -6.54 -3.72 4.58
CA THR A 9 -6.36 -2.86 5.76
C THR A 9 -7.58 -2.91 6.69
N LEU A 10 -7.34 -2.72 7.98
CA LEU A 10 -8.37 -2.48 8.99
C LEU A 10 -7.76 -1.71 10.17
N ASN A 11 -8.14 -0.45 10.34
CA ASN A 11 -7.63 0.45 11.37
C ASN A 11 -6.09 0.57 11.39
N GLU A 12 -5.50 0.78 10.21
CA GLU A 12 -4.05 0.87 10.00
C GLU A 12 -3.55 2.30 9.79
N GLU A 13 -4.27 3.33 10.29
CA GLU A 13 -3.89 4.74 10.17
C GLU A 13 -2.41 4.99 10.52
N LYS A 14 -1.90 4.30 11.55
CA LYS A 14 -0.54 4.48 12.05
C LYS A 14 0.53 3.75 11.22
N ASN A 15 0.17 2.73 10.44
CA ASN A 15 1.14 1.87 9.74
C ASN A 15 1.02 1.89 8.21
N LEU A 16 -0.16 2.19 7.67
CA LEU A 16 -0.37 2.28 6.23
C LEU A 16 0.57 3.31 5.59
N PRO A 17 0.80 4.51 6.16
CA PRO A 17 1.69 5.51 5.55
C PRO A 17 3.12 5.00 5.36
N ARG A 18 3.73 4.37 6.38
CA ARG A 18 5.11 3.84 6.26
C ARG A 18 5.22 2.74 5.21
N THR A 19 4.18 1.92 5.06
CA THR A 19 4.14 0.83 4.08
C THR A 19 4.06 1.37 2.66
N LEU A 20 3.19 2.37 2.44
CA LEU A 20 3.06 3.04 1.16
C LEU A 20 4.35 3.76 0.76
N GLU A 21 5.09 4.33 1.73
CA GLU A 21 6.38 4.98 1.47
C GLU A 21 7.44 3.96 1.03
N SER A 22 7.56 2.80 1.69
CA SER A 22 8.48 1.74 1.25
C SER A 22 8.14 1.22 -0.16
N LEU A 23 6.86 1.18 -0.55
CA LEU A 23 6.46 0.80 -1.90
C LEU A 23 6.85 1.87 -2.95
N ARG A 24 6.88 3.15 -2.57
CA ARG A 24 7.36 4.23 -3.45
C ARG A 24 8.86 4.11 -3.72
N GLU A 25 9.65 3.74 -2.72
CA GLU A 25 11.10 3.50 -2.90
C GLU A 25 11.36 2.39 -3.93
N LEU A 26 10.53 1.34 -3.95
CA LEU A 26 10.64 0.24 -4.91
C LEU A 26 10.32 0.65 -6.36
N LYS A 27 9.50 1.70 -6.58
CA LYS A 27 9.21 2.24 -7.93
C LYS A 27 10.41 2.90 -8.61
N GLN A 28 11.52 3.11 -7.90
CA GLN A 28 12.77 3.60 -8.49
C GLN A 28 13.52 2.52 -9.28
N SER A 29 13.17 1.24 -9.06
CA SER A 29 13.54 0.16 -9.98
C SER A 29 12.64 0.25 -11.23
N LYS A 30 13.11 -0.15 -12.42
CA LYS A 30 12.34 -0.13 -13.70
C LYS A 30 11.13 -1.09 -13.72
N LEU A 31 10.53 -1.37 -12.57
CA LEU A 31 9.39 -2.24 -12.36
C LEU A 31 8.10 -1.43 -12.53
N GLU A 32 7.24 -1.88 -13.43
CA GLU A 32 5.87 -1.35 -13.48
C GLU A 32 5.10 -1.92 -12.27
N MET A 33 4.49 -1.03 -11.46
CA MET A 33 3.86 -1.41 -10.20
C MET A 33 2.51 -0.71 -10.01
N GLU A 34 1.50 -1.49 -9.65
CA GLU A 34 0.21 -1.02 -9.14
C GLU A 34 0.02 -1.45 -7.67
N VAL A 35 -0.71 -0.63 -6.91
CA VAL A 35 -1.03 -0.89 -5.50
C VAL A 35 -2.53 -0.78 -5.34
N LEU A 36 -3.17 -1.86 -4.91
CA LEU A 36 -4.58 -1.94 -4.60
C LEU A 36 -4.75 -2.02 -3.08
N VAL A 37 -5.41 -1.02 -2.49
CA VAL A 37 -5.72 -1.01 -1.06
C VAL A 37 -7.20 -1.33 -0.88
N LEU A 38 -7.49 -2.41 -0.16
CA LEU A 38 -8.84 -2.86 0.17
C LEU A 38 -9.08 -2.62 1.66
N ASP A 39 -9.87 -1.59 1.95
CA ASP A 39 -10.28 -1.32 3.32
C ASP A 39 -11.39 -2.28 3.77
N SER A 40 -11.24 -2.84 4.97
CA SER A 40 -12.15 -3.85 5.55
C SER A 40 -13.19 -3.25 6.50
N GLY A 41 -13.49 -1.96 6.37
CA GLY A 41 -14.44 -1.26 7.25
C GLY A 41 -13.76 -0.57 8.42
N SER A 42 -12.67 0.15 8.16
CA SER A 42 -11.97 0.94 9.17
C SER A 42 -12.87 2.02 9.78
N THR A 43 -12.60 2.31 11.05
CA THR A 43 -13.30 3.33 11.87
C THR A 43 -12.37 4.46 12.31
N ASP A 44 -11.11 4.39 11.91
CA ASP A 44 -10.10 5.44 12.09
C ASP A 44 -9.85 6.20 10.77
N ARG A 45 -8.69 6.85 10.62
CA ARG A 45 -8.34 7.59 9.39
C ARG A 45 -7.38 6.80 8.48
N THR A 46 -7.51 5.48 8.44
CA THR A 46 -6.88 4.62 7.41
C THR A 46 -7.21 5.13 6.01
#